data_AF-A0A0F9EAE5-F1
#
_entry.id   AF-A0A0F9EAE5-F1
#
_cell.length_a   1.000
_cell.length_b   1.000
_cell.length_c   1.000
_cell.angle_alpha   90.00
_cell.angle_beta   90.00
_cell.angle_gamma   90.00
#
_symmetry.space_group_name_H-M   'P 1'
#
loop_
_entity.id
_entity.type
_entity.pdbx_description
1 polymer ?
#
loop_
_entity_poly.entity_id
_entity_poly.type
_entity_poly.pdbx_seq_one_letter_code
_entity_poly.pdbx_strand_id
1 'polypeptide(L)'
;MRFCKNHRLPENHGCSFDLKLNSSLNGFNILYQDALDFMGKELTVAKIYDYVTTKQITKIEATNLLTYFIENSEDSEIRKISILAFKVLELKSETAFNSLESCIISEEDPKIRKIATEIITCLFPKKSKALLDWISKNRKP
;
A
#
# COMPACT_ATOMS: atom_id res chain seq x y z
N MET A 1 36.11 -24.58 7.28
CA MET A 1 36.02 -23.23 6.67
C MET A 1 36.00 -22.22 7.79
N ARG A 2 36.82 -21.18 7.71
CA ARG A 2 36.84 -20.11 8.71
C ARG A 2 35.94 -18.97 8.24
N PHE A 3 35.14 -18.45 9.16
CA PHE A 3 34.14 -17.41 8.91
C PHE A 3 34.58 -16.13 9.60
N CYS A 4 34.19 -14.99 9.03
CA CYS A 4 34.42 -13.70 9.67
C CYS A 4 33.76 -13.68 11.05
N LYS A 5 34.44 -13.08 12.04
CA LYS A 5 33.92 -13.01 13.42
C LYS A 5 32.63 -12.19 13.55
N ASN A 6 32.35 -11.32 12.58
CA ASN A 6 31.21 -10.38 12.61
C ASN A 6 30.01 -10.85 11.76
N HIS A 7 30.21 -11.72 10.76
CA HIS A 7 29.15 -12.23 9.89
C HIS A 7 29.42 -13.71 9.53
N ARG A 8 28.39 -14.55 9.33
CA ARG A 8 28.53 -15.93 8.79
C ARG A 8 28.86 -15.95 7.29
N LEU A 9 29.78 -15.08 6.86
CA LEU A 9 30.34 -15.02 5.52
C LEU A 9 31.80 -15.53 5.55
N PRO A 10 32.31 -16.13 4.46
CA PRO A 10 33.69 -16.61 4.38
C PRO A 10 34.72 -15.50 4.68
N GLU A 11 35.86 -15.84 5.29
CA GLU A 11 36.89 -14.90 5.78
C GLU A 11 37.49 -13.95 4.72
N ASN A 12 37.33 -14.23 3.42
CA ASN A 12 37.93 -13.43 2.33
C ASN A 12 37.07 -12.25 1.86
N HIS A 13 36.20 -11.68 2.70
CA HIS A 13 35.45 -10.45 2.35
C HIS A 13 36.08 -9.22 3.02
N GLY A 14 36.16 -8.12 2.27
CA GLY A 14 36.65 -6.83 2.78
C GLY A 14 35.71 -6.26 3.83
N CYS A 15 36.03 -6.49 5.10
CA CYS A 15 35.22 -6.05 6.22
C CYS A 15 35.58 -4.61 6.62
N SER A 16 34.97 -3.65 5.93
CA SER A 16 34.93 -2.21 6.28
C SER A 16 33.60 -1.61 5.81
N PHE A 17 32.47 -2.06 6.36
CA PHE A 17 31.19 -1.39 6.08
C PHE A 17 30.76 -0.55 7.28
N ASP A 18 31.41 0.60 7.37
CA ASP A 18 30.86 1.78 8.02
C ASP A 18 29.89 2.40 7.00
N LEU A 19 28.59 2.52 7.33
CA LEU A 19 27.57 3.16 6.48
C LEU A 19 27.77 4.69 6.38
N LYS A 20 29.01 5.15 6.35
CA LYS A 20 29.37 6.55 6.15
C LYS A 20 30.00 6.69 4.77
N LEU A 21 29.18 6.80 3.72
CA LEU A 21 29.60 7.55 2.55
C LEU A 21 28.40 8.17 1.81
N ASN A 22 28.09 9.40 2.22
CA ASN A 22 27.68 10.53 1.38
C ASN A 22 26.72 10.28 0.21
N SER A 23 25.42 10.26 0.53
CA SER A 23 24.42 10.99 -0.25
C SER A 23 23.18 11.24 0.61
N SER A 24 23.18 12.38 1.30
CA SER A 24 21.98 13.12 1.76
C SER A 24 20.72 12.31 2.09
N LEU A 25 20.84 11.35 3.01
CA LEU A 25 19.72 10.95 3.84
C LEU A 25 19.93 11.65 5.17
N ASN A 26 19.02 12.57 5.49
CA ASN A 26 19.03 13.30 6.75
C ASN A 26 19.18 12.31 7.93
N GLY A 27 20.38 12.25 8.51
CA GLY A 27 20.62 11.87 9.91
C GLY A 27 20.33 10.44 10.38
N PHE A 28 19.84 9.52 9.56
CA PHE A 28 19.58 8.14 10.02
C PHE A 28 20.63 7.16 9.47
N ASN A 29 21.62 6.80 10.30
CA ASN A 29 22.42 5.59 10.11
C ASN A 29 21.52 4.39 10.33
N ILE A 30 20.83 3.92 9.30
CA ILE A 30 19.99 2.73 9.38
C ILE A 30 20.93 1.51 9.35
N LEU A 31 21.10 0.83 10.48
CA LEU A 31 21.90 -0.39 10.54
C LEU A 31 21.18 -1.51 9.76
N TYR A 32 21.94 -2.48 9.25
CA TYR A 32 21.35 -3.66 8.60
C TYR A 32 20.36 -4.38 9.52
N GLN A 33 20.62 -4.38 10.83
CA GLN A 33 19.70 -4.92 11.83
C GLN A 33 18.40 -4.10 11.92
N ASP A 34 18.46 -2.78 11.78
CA ASP A 34 17.27 -1.92 11.73
C ASP A 34 16.45 -2.20 10.47
N ALA A 35 17.12 -2.47 9.34
CA ALA A 35 16.45 -2.87 8.10
C ALA A 35 15.77 -4.24 8.23
N LEU A 36 16.40 -5.20 8.90
CA LEU A 36 15.81 -6.53 9.18
C LEU A 36 14.64 -6.44 10.18
N ASP A 37 14.76 -5.63 11.23
CA ASP A 37 13.70 -5.38 12.21
C ASP A 37 12.53 -4.59 11.58
N PHE A 38 12.81 -3.76 10.59
CA PHE A 38 11.79 -3.08 9.77
C PHE A 38 11.10 -4.06 8.81
N MET A 39 11.87 -4.96 8.17
CA MET A 39 11.35 -6.02 7.29
C MET A 39 10.51 -7.07 8.04
N GLY A 40 10.76 -7.27 9.33
CA GLY A 40 9.96 -8.16 10.19
C GLY A 40 8.62 -7.58 10.65
N LYS A 41 8.36 -6.28 10.40
CA LYS A 41 7.13 -5.61 10.81
C LYS A 41 6.12 -5.60 9.65
N GLU A 42 5.07 -6.40 9.76
CA GLU A 42 3.99 -6.45 8.75
C GLU A 42 3.48 -5.04 8.40
N LEU A 43 3.48 -4.72 7.10
CA LEU A 43 2.89 -3.49 6.59
C LEU A 43 1.37 -3.61 6.76
N THR A 44 0.76 -2.68 7.48
CA THR A 44 -0.69 -2.64 7.70
C THR A 44 -1.29 -1.38 7.08
N VAL A 45 -2.60 -1.39 6.84
CA VAL A 45 -3.30 -0.19 6.34
C VAL A 45 -3.13 0.99 7.30
N ALA A 46 -3.11 0.73 8.62
CA ALA A 46 -2.86 1.76 9.62
C ALA A 46 -1.46 2.39 9.48
N LYS A 47 -0.43 1.61 9.14
CA LYS A 47 0.91 2.15 8.87
C LYS A 47 0.95 2.97 7.59
N ILE A 48 0.24 2.56 6.55
CA ILE A 48 0.15 3.36 5.32
C ILE A 48 -0.46 4.73 5.63
N TYR A 49 -1.53 4.77 6.44
CA TYR A 49 -2.12 6.02 6.91
C TYR A 49 -1.09 6.89 7.66
N ASP A 50 -0.41 6.31 8.65
CA ASP A 50 0.62 6.99 9.42
C ASP A 50 1.73 7.55 8.51
N TYR A 51 2.26 6.75 7.59
CA TYR A 51 3.31 7.15 6.66
C TYR A 51 2.89 8.28 5.72
N VAL A 52 1.63 8.33 5.28
CA VAL A 52 1.12 9.46 4.50
C VAL A 52 1.02 10.72 5.37
N THR A 53 0.44 10.62 6.57
CA THR A 53 0.23 11.79 7.44
C THR A 53 1.53 12.40 7.95
N THR A 54 2.53 11.54 8.22
CA THR A 54 3.89 11.93 8.60
C THR A 54 4.78 12.29 7.41
N LYS A 55 4.24 12.24 6.17
CA LYS A 55 4.94 12.54 4.91
C LYS A 55 6.16 11.65 4.62
N GLN A 56 6.17 10.44 5.16
CA GLN A 56 7.17 9.41 4.84
C GLN A 56 6.92 8.78 3.46
N ILE A 57 5.67 8.73 3.01
CA ILE A 57 5.30 8.32 1.65
C ILE A 57 4.31 9.31 1.03
N THR A 58 4.31 9.36 -0.29
CA THR A 58 3.39 10.15 -1.10
C THR A 58 2.02 9.48 -1.21
N LYS A 59 1.01 10.27 -1.60
CA LYS A 59 -0.33 9.74 -1.94
C LYS A 59 -0.31 8.73 -3.10
N ILE A 60 0.66 8.84 -4.01
CA ILE A 60 0.83 7.91 -5.14
C ILE A 60 1.32 6.56 -4.63
N GLU A 61 2.35 6.56 -3.80
CA GLU A 61 2.87 5.34 -3.18
C GLU A 61 1.80 4.68 -2.30
N ALA A 62 1.08 5.46 -1.50
CA ALA A 62 -0.04 4.95 -0.71
C ALA A 62 -1.15 4.35 -1.57
N THR A 63 -1.48 4.97 -2.71
CA THR A 63 -2.45 4.40 -3.66
C THR A 63 -2.00 3.01 -4.11
N ASN A 64 -0.76 2.87 -4.54
CA ASN A 64 -0.24 1.59 -5.02
C ASN A 64 -0.25 0.50 -3.93
N LEU A 65 0.14 0.85 -2.70
CA LEU A 65 0.15 -0.10 -1.58
C LEU A 65 -1.27 -0.54 -1.20
N LEU A 66 -2.23 0.39 -1.16
CA LEU A 66 -3.62 0.06 -0.85
C LEU A 66 -4.28 -0.74 -1.97
N THR A 67 -3.99 -0.43 -3.24
CA THR A 67 -4.41 -1.24 -4.39
C THR A 67 -3.90 -2.66 -4.27
N TYR A 68 -2.63 -2.84 -3.92
CA TYR A 68 -2.06 -4.17 -3.69
C TYR A 68 -2.82 -4.96 -2.63
N PHE A 69 -3.17 -4.34 -1.50
CA PHE A 69 -3.99 -5.01 -0.47
C PHE A 69 -5.40 -5.35 -0.93
N ILE A 70 -6.05 -4.49 -1.71
CA ILE A 70 -7.38 -4.78 -2.27
C ILE A 70 -7.32 -5.98 -3.20
N GLU A 71 -6.30 -6.09 -4.05
CA GLU A 71 -6.22 -7.11 -5.08
C GLU A 71 -5.70 -8.46 -4.58
N ASN A 72 -4.85 -8.47 -3.55
CA ASN A 72 -4.09 -9.67 -3.15
C ASN A 72 -4.42 -10.19 -1.75
N SER A 73 -5.19 -9.47 -0.95
CA SER A 73 -5.54 -9.94 0.40
C SER A 73 -6.75 -10.88 0.36
N GLU A 74 -6.59 -12.08 0.92
CA GLU A 74 -7.71 -13.00 1.16
C GLU A 74 -8.61 -12.52 2.32
N ASP A 75 -8.08 -11.66 3.20
CA ASP A 75 -8.82 -11.10 4.34
C ASP A 75 -9.75 -9.95 3.89
N SER A 76 -11.06 -10.22 3.96
CA SER A 76 -12.12 -9.26 3.66
C SER A 76 -12.03 -7.96 4.47
N GLU A 77 -11.59 -8.00 5.72
CA GLU A 77 -11.45 -6.80 6.54
C GLU A 77 -10.23 -5.98 6.11
N ILE A 78 -9.11 -6.60 5.71
CA ILE A 78 -7.97 -5.87 5.12
C ILE A 78 -8.39 -5.16 3.84
N ARG A 79 -9.11 -5.84 2.94
CA ARG A 79 -9.63 -5.22 1.70
C ARG A 79 -10.54 -4.04 2.02
N LYS A 80 -11.51 -4.24 2.92
CA LYS A 80 -12.45 -3.20 3.37
C LYS A 80 -11.75 -1.97 3.97
N ILE A 81 -10.81 -2.17 4.90
CA ILE A 81 -10.08 -1.08 5.54
C ILE A 81 -9.20 -0.35 4.51
N SER A 82 -8.62 -1.08 3.54
CA SER A 82 -7.85 -0.49 2.45
C SER A 82 -8.71 0.45 1.61
N ILE A 83 -9.93 0.04 1.23
CA ILE A 83 -10.88 0.88 0.48
C ILE A 83 -11.27 2.12 1.30
N LEU A 84 -11.55 1.97 2.60
CA LEU A 84 -11.85 3.11 3.48
C LEU A 84 -10.69 4.11 3.54
N ALA A 85 -9.44 3.65 3.52
CA ALA A 85 -8.26 4.51 3.52
C ALA A 85 -8.18 5.41 2.29
N PHE A 86 -8.70 5.00 1.11
CA PHE A 86 -8.79 5.88 -0.06
C PHE A 86 -9.60 7.15 0.24
N LYS A 87 -10.71 7.01 0.97
CA LYS A 87 -11.54 8.14 1.37
C LYS A 87 -10.83 9.03 2.38
N VAL A 88 -10.30 8.42 3.44
CA VAL A 88 -9.67 9.14 4.55
C VAL A 88 -8.44 9.93 4.08
N LEU A 89 -7.64 9.37 3.17
CA LEU A 89 -6.44 10.00 2.62
C LEU A 89 -6.74 10.87 1.39
N GLU A 90 -8.01 10.95 0.97
CA GLU A 90 -8.46 11.66 -0.23
C GLU A 90 -7.63 11.32 -1.47
N LEU A 91 -7.49 10.03 -1.77
CA LEU A 91 -6.70 9.54 -2.91
C LEU A 91 -7.53 9.67 -4.19
N LYS A 92 -7.21 10.66 -5.02
CA LYS A 92 -7.99 11.06 -6.21
C LYS A 92 -7.24 10.86 -7.54
N SER A 93 -6.29 9.93 -7.57
CA SER A 93 -5.55 9.60 -8.80
C SER A 93 -6.38 8.72 -9.75
N GLU A 94 -5.97 8.63 -11.02
CA GLU A 94 -6.60 7.70 -11.97
C GLU A 94 -6.46 6.24 -11.51
N THR A 95 -5.28 5.88 -10.98
CA THR A 95 -5.04 4.55 -10.39
C THR A 95 -6.04 4.27 -9.27
N ALA A 96 -6.32 5.25 -8.42
CA ALA A 96 -7.31 5.09 -7.35
C ALA A 96 -8.73 4.85 -7.89
N PHE A 97 -9.11 5.56 -8.96
CA PHE A 97 -10.39 5.31 -9.62
C PHE A 97 -10.47 3.89 -10.16
N ASN A 98 -9.45 3.45 -10.92
CA ASN A 98 -9.42 2.12 -11.54
C ASN A 98 -9.45 1.00 -10.50
N SER A 99 -8.73 1.15 -9.38
CA SER A 99 -8.76 0.15 -8.30
C SER A 99 -10.13 0.05 -7.63
N LEU A 100 -10.81 1.18 -7.39
CA LEU A 100 -12.17 1.18 -6.85
C LEU A 100 -13.18 0.61 -7.86
N GLU A 101 -13.03 0.93 -9.15
CA GLU A 101 -13.86 0.37 -10.22
C GLU A 101 -13.73 -1.16 -10.29
N SER A 102 -12.50 -1.67 -10.34
CA SER A 102 -12.22 -3.11 -10.32
C SER A 102 -12.81 -3.78 -9.08
N CYS A 103 -12.70 -3.14 -7.91
CA CYS A 103 -13.33 -3.63 -6.68
C CYS A 103 -14.86 -3.70 -6.82
N ILE A 104 -15.52 -2.68 -7.37
CA ILE A 104 -16.99 -2.69 -7.53
C ILE A 104 -17.45 -3.82 -8.47
N ILE A 105 -16.68 -4.08 -9.53
CA ILE A 105 -17.00 -5.10 -10.53
C ILE A 105 -16.77 -6.50 -9.97
N SER A 106 -15.58 -6.75 -9.42
CA SER A 106 -15.09 -8.10 -9.13
C SER A 106 -15.22 -8.56 -7.69
N GLU A 107 -15.44 -7.65 -6.72
CA GLU A 107 -15.54 -8.03 -5.32
C GLU A 107 -16.78 -8.90 -5.07
N GLU A 108 -16.56 -10.04 -4.42
CA GLU A 108 -17.59 -11.02 -4.11
C GLU A 108 -18.47 -10.52 -2.95
N ASP A 109 -17.84 -9.97 -1.89
CA ASP A 109 -18.57 -9.48 -0.72
C ASP A 109 -19.44 -8.26 -1.07
N PRO A 110 -20.79 -8.38 -1.00
CA PRO A 110 -21.70 -7.27 -1.28
C PRO A 110 -21.48 -6.05 -0.38
N LYS A 111 -21.01 -6.23 0.86
CA LYS A 111 -20.75 -5.13 1.79
C LYS A 111 -19.53 -4.33 1.33
N ILE A 112 -18.45 -5.01 0.98
CA ILE A 112 -17.22 -4.36 0.49
C ILE A 112 -17.50 -3.63 -0.82
N ARG A 113 -18.22 -4.28 -1.74
CA ARG A 113 -18.65 -3.68 -3.01
C ARG A 113 -19.50 -2.41 -2.82
N LYS A 114 -20.43 -2.43 -1.85
CA LYS A 114 -21.22 -1.25 -1.49
C LYS A 114 -20.34 -0.12 -0.96
N ILE A 115 -19.40 -0.43 -0.07
CA ILE A 115 -18.44 0.54 0.47
C ILE A 115 -17.60 1.17 -0.65
N ALA A 116 -17.08 0.36 -1.58
CA ALA A 116 -16.35 0.85 -2.74
C ALA A 116 -17.21 1.79 -3.61
N THR A 117 -18.48 1.45 -3.81
CA THR A 117 -19.45 2.28 -4.54
C THR A 117 -19.68 3.64 -3.86
N GLU A 118 -19.85 3.66 -2.54
CA GLU A 118 -20.01 4.90 -1.77
C GLU A 118 -18.75 5.77 -1.81
N ILE A 119 -17.57 5.13 -1.80
CA ILE A 119 -16.29 5.84 -1.80
C ILE A 119 -15.97 6.40 -3.19
N ILE A 120 -16.20 5.64 -4.26
CA ILE A 120 -15.93 6.11 -5.62
C ILE A 120 -16.86 7.27 -5.99
N THR A 121 -18.12 7.26 -5.52
CA THR A 121 -19.07 8.36 -5.74
C THR A 121 -18.69 9.61 -4.97
N CYS A 122 -18.12 9.45 -3.77
CA CYS A 122 -17.60 10.56 -2.97
C CYS A 122 -16.33 11.19 -3.58
N LEU A 123 -15.38 10.36 -4.02
CA LEU A 123 -14.08 10.83 -4.52
C LEU A 123 -14.13 11.28 -5.99
N PHE A 124 -14.96 10.64 -6.81
CA PHE A 124 -15.01 10.82 -8.26
C PHE A 124 -16.44 11.00 -8.80
N PRO A 125 -17.25 11.94 -8.29
CA PRO A 125 -18.70 12.03 -8.54
C PRO A 125 -19.09 12.10 -10.03
N LYS A 126 -18.25 12.74 -10.87
CA LYS A 126 -18.49 12.84 -12.32
C LYS A 126 -18.24 11.51 -13.04
N LYS A 127 -17.09 10.86 -12.75
CA LYS A 127 -16.70 9.60 -13.41
C LYS A 127 -17.53 8.43 -12.92
N SER A 128 -17.84 8.38 -11.62
CA SER A 128 -18.61 7.30 -11.01
C SER A 128 -20.00 7.16 -11.61
N LYS A 129 -20.63 8.24 -12.06
CA LYS A 129 -21.97 8.20 -12.66
C LYS A 129 -22.01 7.28 -13.89
N ALA A 130 -21.06 7.46 -14.82
CA ALA A 130 -20.99 6.65 -16.03
C ALA A 130 -20.75 5.16 -15.71
N LEU A 131 -19.88 4.88 -14.75
CA LEU A 131 -19.61 3.53 -14.27
C LEU A 131 -20.88 2.86 -13.69
N LEU A 132 -21.58 3.54 -12.79
CA LEU A 132 -22.77 2.98 -12.14
C LEU A 132 -23.95 2.79 -13.11
N ASP A 133 -24.10 3.70 -14.07
CA ASP A 133 -25.06 3.54 -15.17
C ASP A 133 -24.73 2.31 -16.03
N TRP A 134 -23.44 2.04 -16.27
CA TRP A 134 -23.02 0.82 -16.99
C TRP A 134 -23.26 -0.44 -16.15
N ILE A 135 -22.91 -0.44 -14.87
CA ILE A 135 -23.12 -1.59 -13.98
C ILE A 135 -24.61 -1.94 -13.89
N SER A 136 -25.48 -0.95 -13.68
CA SER A 136 -26.93 -1.20 -13.57
C SER A 136 -27.56 -1.81 -14.84
N LYS A 137 -26.99 -1.53 -16.01
CA LYS A 137 -27.45 -2.10 -17.29
C LYS A 137 -26.94 -3.50 -17.57
N ASN A 138 -25.74 -3.84 -17.06
CA ASN A 138 -25.05 -5.08 -17.42
C ASN A 138 -25.07 -6.14 -16.31
N ARG A 139 -25.25 -5.73 -15.06
CA ARG A 139 -25.38 -6.65 -13.93
C ARG A 139 -26.86 -7.00 -13.75
N LYS A 140 -27.27 -8.14 -14.31
CA LYS A 140 -28.57 -8.75 -13.97
C LYS A 140 -28.58 -9.12 -12.47
N PRO A 141 -29.76 -9.10 -11.81
CA PRO A 141 -29.91 -9.38 -10.38
C PRO A 141 -29.37 -10.76 -9.98
#